data_AF-A0A1G9YQP9-F1
#
_entry.id   AF-A0A1G9YQP9-F1
#
_cell.length_a   1.000
_cell.length_b   1.000
_cell.length_c   1.000
_cell.angle_alpha   90.00
_cell.angle_beta   90.00
_cell.angle_gamma   90.00
#
_symmetry.space_group_name_H-M   'P 1'
#
loop_
_entity.id
_entity.type
_entity.pdbx_description
1 polymer ?
#
loop_
_entity_poly.entity_id
_entity_poly.type
_entity_poly.pdbx_seq_one_letter_code
_entity_poly.pdbx_strand_id
1 'polypeptide(L)'
;MLGHHCARIAPYPHISRTPTLDSMGEQTSVGAVPDPDDTQRVIPLPSPDEQRQPPPGTPQPWANVDRAQAAMDGADAPEPPSPPVCPQCGLAGDRHPTYYGAYVLLEPGLTAPAHMAPAWHRWYVDSNGTAWNSGPEEPAQGAECRVPHRLACPGLTLEEIGLWRWLDTLRQENARCAQRQADERQIPGSLPDVG
;
A
#
# COMPACT_ATOMS: atom_id res chain seq x y z
N MET A 1 -45.31 10.82 3.48
CA MET A 1 -44.43 10.85 4.66
C MET A 1 -43.60 9.58 4.64
N LEU A 2 -42.41 9.62 4.04
CA LEU A 2 -41.51 8.46 3.96
C LEU A 2 -40.60 8.49 5.19
N GLY A 3 -40.79 7.50 6.08
CA GLY A 3 -39.91 7.27 7.22
C GLY A 3 -38.58 6.69 6.76
N HIS A 4 -37.50 7.38 7.12
CA HIS A 4 -36.13 6.90 6.97
C HIS A 4 -35.85 5.86 8.06
N HIS A 5 -35.65 4.60 7.67
CA HIS A 5 -35.06 3.60 8.55
C HIS A 5 -33.53 3.69 8.47
N CYS A 6 -32.92 4.23 9.51
CA CYS A 6 -31.48 4.10 9.77
C CYS A 6 -31.11 2.62 9.92
N ALA A 7 -30.24 2.12 9.05
CA ALA A 7 -29.59 0.83 9.26
C ALA A 7 -28.61 0.96 10.43
N ARG A 8 -28.85 0.16 11.48
CA ARG A 8 -27.99 0.03 12.65
C ARG A 8 -26.74 -0.76 12.26
N ILE A 9 -25.56 -0.16 12.45
CA ILE A 9 -24.26 -0.84 12.44
C ILE A 9 -24.23 -1.78 13.65
N ALA A 10 -24.04 -3.08 13.39
CA ALA A 10 -23.83 -4.07 14.45
C ALA A 10 -22.34 -4.06 14.87
N PRO A 11 -22.02 -4.07 16.18
CA PRO A 11 -20.64 -4.26 16.64
C PRO A 11 -20.25 -5.75 16.54
N TYR A 12 -19.11 -6.04 15.90
CA TYR A 12 -18.54 -7.39 15.85
C TYR A 12 -17.82 -7.75 17.17
N PRO A 13 -17.82 -9.04 17.58
CA PRO A 13 -17.35 -9.47 18.88
C PRO A 13 -15.81 -9.53 18.99
N HIS A 14 -15.29 -9.02 20.10
CA HIS A 14 -13.90 -9.17 20.53
C HIS A 14 -13.61 -10.63 20.90
N ILE A 15 -12.67 -11.28 20.20
CA ILE A 15 -12.10 -12.56 20.61
C ILE A 15 -10.79 -12.28 21.33
N SER A 16 -10.86 -12.21 22.65
CA SER A 16 -9.69 -12.19 23.54
C SER A 16 -9.09 -13.59 23.63
N ARG A 17 -7.81 -13.75 23.25
CA ARG A 17 -6.98 -14.87 23.71
C ARG A 17 -5.57 -14.39 24.00
N THR A 18 -5.27 -14.25 25.29
CA THR A 18 -3.92 -14.19 25.85
C THR A 18 -3.29 -15.58 25.81
N PRO A 19 -2.01 -15.74 25.40
CA PRO A 19 -1.24 -16.92 25.75
C PRO A 19 -0.46 -16.65 27.06
N THR A 20 -0.72 -17.51 28.03
CA THR A 20 -0.03 -17.63 29.31
C THR A 20 1.44 -18.00 29.09
N LEU A 21 2.37 -17.23 29.65
CA LEU A 21 3.75 -17.65 29.86
C LEU A 21 3.75 -18.68 31.01
N ASP A 22 4.13 -19.92 30.74
CA ASP A 22 4.73 -20.77 31.77
C ASP A 22 5.47 -21.97 31.15
N SER A 23 6.80 -21.98 31.30
CA SER A 23 7.65 -23.16 31.58
C SER A 23 9.11 -22.83 31.26
N MET A 24 9.81 -22.25 32.24
CA MET A 24 11.25 -22.39 32.39
C MET A 24 11.52 -23.69 33.16
N GLY A 25 12.43 -24.52 32.66
CA GLY A 25 12.80 -25.80 33.28
C GLY A 25 14.08 -26.40 32.69
N GLU A 26 15.20 -25.74 32.99
CA GLU A 26 16.43 -26.33 33.55
C GLU A 26 16.90 -27.71 33.01
N GLN A 27 18.02 -27.74 32.27
CA GLN A 27 18.94 -28.88 32.28
C GLN A 27 20.41 -28.46 32.15
N THR A 28 21.22 -29.22 32.86
CA THR A 28 22.49 -28.90 33.50
C THR A 28 23.69 -29.02 32.57
N SER A 29 24.69 -28.18 32.83
CA SER A 29 26.04 -28.21 32.28
C SER A 29 26.82 -29.48 32.63
N VAL A 30 27.54 -30.06 31.67
CA VAL A 30 28.77 -30.81 31.92
C VAL A 30 29.80 -30.43 30.85
N GLY A 31 30.98 -29.99 31.30
CA GLY A 31 32.01 -29.40 30.45
C GLY A 31 32.73 -30.38 29.53
N ALA A 32 33.15 -29.87 28.38
CA ALA A 32 34.16 -30.47 27.52
C ALA A 32 35.11 -29.36 27.05
N VAL A 33 36.41 -29.64 27.09
CA VAL A 33 37.52 -28.75 26.70
C VAL A 33 37.50 -28.56 25.18
N PRO A 34 37.72 -27.34 24.63
CA PRO A 34 37.75 -27.16 23.18
C PRO A 34 39.10 -27.54 22.57
N ASP A 35 39.05 -28.36 21.51
CA ASP A 35 40.14 -28.69 20.58
C ASP A 35 40.33 -27.50 19.60
N PRO A 36 41.57 -27.04 19.26
CA PRO A 36 41.78 -25.78 18.57
C PRO A 36 41.77 -25.87 17.03
N ASP A 37 41.02 -26.79 16.42
CA ASP A 37 41.02 -26.95 14.96
C ASP A 37 39.63 -27.25 14.34
N ASP A 38 38.60 -26.50 14.77
CA ASP A 38 37.28 -26.52 14.13
C ASP A 38 37.02 -25.19 13.40
N THR A 39 37.47 -25.14 12.15
CA THR A 39 37.16 -24.05 11.23
C THR A 39 35.70 -24.18 10.78
N GLN A 40 34.76 -23.85 11.67
CA GLN A 40 33.33 -23.97 11.42
C GLN A 40 32.85 -22.95 10.38
N ARG A 41 32.54 -23.48 9.19
CA ARG A 41 31.36 -23.21 8.36
C ARG A 41 30.66 -21.88 8.66
N VAL A 42 30.99 -20.87 7.86
CA VAL A 42 30.15 -19.68 7.71
C VAL A 42 28.82 -20.14 7.12
N ILE A 43 27.80 -20.29 7.96
CA ILE A 43 26.41 -20.36 7.51
C ILE A 43 26.13 -19.00 6.86
N PRO A 44 25.79 -18.92 5.56
CA PRO A 44 25.39 -17.66 4.97
C PRO A 44 24.20 -17.14 5.77
N LEU A 45 24.34 -15.96 6.37
CA LEU A 45 23.21 -15.31 7.00
C LEU A 45 22.13 -15.11 5.93
N PRO A 46 20.88 -15.56 6.16
CA PRO A 46 19.80 -15.31 5.23
C PRO A 46 19.71 -13.82 4.97
N SER A 47 19.48 -13.45 3.71
CA SER A 47 19.41 -12.05 3.31
C SER A 47 18.34 -11.34 4.15
N PRO A 48 18.48 -10.04 4.50
CA PRO A 48 17.49 -9.33 5.32
C PRO A 48 16.05 -9.35 4.78
N ASP A 49 15.86 -9.79 3.52
CA ASP A 49 14.57 -9.97 2.87
C ASP A 49 13.92 -11.34 3.13
N GLU A 50 14.70 -12.40 3.40
CA GLU A 50 14.16 -13.74 3.66
C GLU A 50 13.50 -13.85 5.04
N GLN A 51 13.97 -13.06 6.01
CA GLN A 51 13.39 -12.97 7.36
C GLN A 51 12.07 -12.18 7.41
N ARG A 52 11.63 -11.60 6.28
CA ARG A 52 10.40 -10.81 6.16
C ARG A 52 9.24 -11.55 5.51
N GLN A 53 9.44 -12.81 5.11
CA GLN A 53 8.34 -13.59 4.54
C GLN A 53 7.53 -14.25 5.67
N PRO A 54 6.20 -14.06 5.71
CA PRO A 54 5.34 -14.78 6.64
C PRO A 54 5.53 -16.30 6.48
N PRO A 55 5.42 -17.08 7.56
CA PRO A 55 5.51 -18.53 7.49
C PRO A 55 4.57 -19.12 6.41
N PRO A 56 4.96 -20.21 5.73
CA PRO A 56 4.07 -20.89 4.78
C PRO A 56 2.73 -21.25 5.43
N GLY A 57 1.63 -20.90 4.77
CA GLY A 57 0.27 -21.11 5.30
C GLY A 57 -0.28 -19.96 6.15
N THR A 58 0.48 -18.89 6.36
CA THR A 58 -0.07 -17.64 6.91
C THR A 58 -1.15 -17.13 5.94
N PRO A 59 -2.39 -16.91 6.41
CA PRO A 59 -3.42 -16.30 5.60
C PRO A 59 -2.91 -14.95 5.09
N GLN A 60 -2.89 -14.79 3.77
CA GLN A 60 -2.46 -13.54 3.18
C GLN A 60 -3.52 -12.47 3.47
N PRO A 61 -3.12 -11.21 3.75
CA PRO A 61 -4.05 -10.12 4.04
C PRO A 61 -5.14 -9.94 2.96
N TRP A 62 -4.83 -10.30 1.72
CA TRP A 62 -5.74 -10.19 0.59
C TRP A 62 -6.67 -11.39 0.34
N ALA A 63 -6.53 -12.48 1.10
CA ALA A 63 -7.18 -13.76 0.74
C ALA A 63 -8.71 -13.73 0.72
N ASN A 64 -9.34 -12.80 1.46
CA ASN A 64 -10.80 -12.72 1.60
C ASN A 64 -11.40 -11.41 1.04
N VAL A 65 -10.60 -10.57 0.39
CA VAL A 65 -11.06 -9.28 -0.13
C VAL A 65 -11.61 -9.50 -1.54
N ASP A 66 -12.86 -9.11 -1.74
CA ASP A 66 -13.47 -9.13 -3.07
C ASP A 66 -13.12 -7.88 -3.90
N ARG A 67 -13.44 -7.95 -5.19
CA ARG A 67 -13.17 -6.87 -6.15
C ARG A 67 -13.89 -5.55 -5.79
N ALA A 68 -15.06 -5.62 -5.16
CA ALA A 68 -15.83 -4.43 -4.80
C ALA A 68 -15.20 -3.71 -3.60
N GLN A 69 -14.75 -4.46 -2.59
CA GLN A 69 -13.98 -3.91 -1.48
C GLN A 69 -12.66 -3.31 -1.99
N ALA A 70 -11.95 -4.00 -2.87
CA ALA A 70 -10.71 -3.48 -3.45
C ALA A 70 -10.90 -2.12 -4.15
N ALA A 71 -12.02 -1.94 -4.85
CA ALA A 71 -12.35 -0.66 -5.48
C ALA A 71 -12.60 0.46 -4.45
N MET A 72 -13.24 0.16 -3.31
CA MET A 72 -13.40 1.11 -2.21
C MET A 72 -12.05 1.50 -1.59
N ASP A 73 -11.09 0.57 -1.55
CA ASP A 73 -9.73 0.77 -1.03
C ASP A 73 -8.79 1.49 -2.04
N GLY A 74 -9.32 1.87 -3.22
CA GLY A 74 -8.61 2.64 -4.25
C GLY A 74 -8.10 1.82 -5.44
N ALA A 75 -8.45 0.53 -5.57
CA ALA A 75 -8.21 -0.24 -6.79
C ALA A 75 -9.28 0.03 -7.87
N ASP A 76 -9.42 1.29 -8.25
CA ASP A 76 -10.39 1.79 -9.22
C ASP A 76 -9.73 2.26 -10.54
N ALA A 77 -8.50 1.81 -10.81
CA ALA A 77 -7.76 2.21 -11.99
C ALA A 77 -8.41 1.68 -13.28
N PRO A 78 -8.31 2.43 -14.39
CA PRO A 78 -8.73 1.93 -15.70
C PRO A 78 -8.02 0.61 -16.03
N GLU A 79 -8.78 -0.41 -16.43
CA GLU A 79 -8.20 -1.69 -16.87
C GLU A 79 -7.50 -1.54 -18.23
N PRO A 80 -6.42 -2.30 -18.51
CA PRO A 80 -5.88 -2.42 -19.86
C PRO A 80 -6.96 -2.83 -20.87
N PRO A 81 -6.96 -2.27 -22.09
CA PRO A 81 -5.91 -1.47 -22.71
C PRO A 81 -6.01 0.04 -22.45
N SER A 82 -6.93 0.51 -21.59
CA SER A 82 -7.06 1.93 -21.29
C SER A 82 -5.74 2.50 -20.74
N PRO A 83 -5.36 3.75 -21.04
CA PRO A 83 -4.16 4.34 -20.47
C PRO A 83 -4.26 4.46 -18.93
N PRO A 84 -3.14 4.40 -18.20
CA PRO A 84 -3.11 4.54 -16.74
C PRO A 84 -3.19 6.02 -16.34
N VAL A 85 -4.24 6.71 -16.78
CA VAL A 85 -4.48 8.13 -16.49
C VAL A 85 -5.67 8.28 -15.57
N CYS A 86 -5.58 9.17 -14.60
CA CYS A 86 -6.69 9.49 -13.72
C CYS A 86 -7.79 10.18 -14.52
N PRO A 87 -9.04 9.68 -14.52
CA PRO A 87 -10.13 10.31 -15.25
C PRO A 87 -10.56 11.67 -14.66
N GLN A 88 -10.17 11.97 -13.41
CA GLN A 88 -10.57 13.19 -12.72
C GLN A 88 -9.59 14.35 -12.96
N CYS A 89 -8.27 14.10 -12.95
CA CYS A 89 -7.26 15.15 -13.11
C CYS A 89 -6.41 15.01 -14.39
N GLY A 90 -6.47 13.87 -15.07
CA GLY A 90 -5.71 13.60 -16.30
C GLY A 90 -4.24 13.22 -16.09
N LEU A 91 -3.74 13.21 -14.86
CA LEU A 91 -2.38 12.79 -14.55
C LEU A 91 -2.19 11.29 -14.76
N ALA A 92 -1.01 10.90 -15.24
CA ALA A 92 -0.61 9.51 -15.29
C ALA A 92 -0.28 8.99 -13.88
N GLY A 93 -0.60 7.72 -13.62
CA GLY A 93 -0.25 7.01 -12.39
C GLY A 93 0.47 5.70 -12.67
N ASP A 94 1.08 5.12 -11.63
CA ASP A 94 1.67 3.78 -11.69
C ASP A 94 0.54 2.74 -11.56
N ARG A 95 0.14 2.12 -12.66
CA ARG A 95 -0.93 1.11 -12.65
C ARG A 95 -0.38 -0.28 -12.35
N HIS A 96 -0.93 -0.92 -11.34
CA HIS A 96 -0.60 -2.30 -10.96
C HIS A 96 -1.84 -3.20 -10.93
N PRO A 97 -1.77 -4.45 -11.43
CA PRO A 97 -2.80 -5.45 -11.15
C PRO A 97 -2.81 -5.75 -9.65
N THR A 98 -3.95 -6.15 -9.12
CA THR A 98 -4.10 -6.51 -7.72
C THR A 98 -4.46 -7.99 -7.56
N TYR A 99 -4.18 -8.56 -6.40
CA TYR A 99 -4.65 -9.91 -6.05
C TYR A 99 -6.19 -10.03 -5.99
N TYR A 100 -6.90 -8.90 -6.00
CA TYR A 100 -8.37 -8.81 -5.97
C TYR A 100 -9.01 -8.85 -7.37
N GLY A 101 -8.20 -9.05 -8.41
CA GLY A 101 -8.63 -9.00 -9.80
C GLY A 101 -8.99 -7.59 -10.28
N ALA A 102 -8.63 -6.54 -9.56
CA ALA A 102 -8.78 -5.14 -9.98
C ALA A 102 -7.40 -4.52 -10.31
N TYR A 103 -7.38 -3.26 -10.71
CA TYR A 103 -6.14 -2.49 -10.90
C TYR A 103 -6.14 -1.28 -9.97
N VAL A 104 -4.99 -1.00 -9.36
CA VAL A 104 -4.77 0.21 -8.56
C VAL A 104 -3.92 1.19 -9.33
N LEU A 105 -4.23 2.48 -9.20
CA LEU A 105 -3.44 3.57 -9.75
C LEU A 105 -2.71 4.24 -8.59
N LEU A 106 -1.39 4.07 -8.52
CA LEU A 106 -0.56 4.59 -7.45
C LEU A 106 0.10 5.91 -7.88
N GLU A 107 0.42 6.76 -6.90
CA GLU A 107 1.16 7.99 -7.16
C GLU A 107 2.54 7.68 -7.75
N PRO A 108 2.89 8.24 -8.92
CA PRO A 108 4.15 7.96 -9.59
C PRO A 108 5.37 8.25 -8.72
N GLY A 109 6.28 7.27 -8.63
CA GLY A 109 7.57 7.47 -7.98
C GLY A 109 7.54 7.78 -6.48
N LEU A 110 6.37 7.74 -5.83
CA LEU A 110 6.24 8.06 -4.40
C LEU A 110 6.14 6.83 -3.52
N THR A 111 7.13 6.67 -2.65
CA THR A 111 7.09 5.74 -1.52
C THR A 111 6.99 6.56 -0.23
N ALA A 112 6.13 6.14 0.69
CA ALA A 112 5.89 6.82 1.96
C ALA A 112 6.06 5.85 3.14
N PRO A 113 6.48 6.33 4.31
CA PRO A 113 6.41 5.52 5.53
C PRO A 113 4.96 5.09 5.78
N ALA A 114 4.74 3.78 5.94
CA ALA A 114 3.39 3.22 5.96
C ALA A 114 2.54 3.76 7.12
N HIS A 115 3.16 4.10 8.26
CA HIS A 115 2.48 4.68 9.42
C HIS A 115 1.98 6.12 9.18
N MET A 116 2.42 6.79 8.10
CA MET A 116 1.94 8.12 7.70
C MET A 116 0.79 8.05 6.69
N ALA A 117 0.53 6.87 6.12
CA ALA A 117 -0.56 6.64 5.19
C ALA A 117 -1.81 6.15 5.96
N PRO A 118 -3.02 6.62 5.58
CA PRO A 118 -4.25 6.17 6.20
C PRO A 118 -4.42 4.65 6.14
N ALA A 119 -5.09 4.09 7.17
CA ALA A 119 -5.62 2.74 7.11
C ALA A 119 -6.42 2.52 5.81
N TRP A 120 -6.38 1.30 5.29
CA TRP A 120 -7.00 0.94 4.00
C TRP A 120 -6.42 1.64 2.77
N HIS A 121 -5.37 2.45 2.90
CA HIS A 121 -4.74 3.15 1.77
C HIS A 121 -3.24 2.89 1.67
N ARG A 122 -2.77 1.85 2.37
CA ARG A 122 -1.38 1.40 2.32
C ARG A 122 -1.26 0.29 1.29
N TRP A 123 -0.71 0.64 0.14
CA TRP A 123 -0.52 -0.30 -0.95
C TRP A 123 0.92 -0.79 -1.02
N TYR A 124 1.12 -2.07 -1.24
CA TYR A 124 2.42 -2.70 -1.42
C TYR A 124 2.44 -3.35 -2.78
N VAL A 125 3.61 -3.38 -3.42
CA VAL A 125 3.81 -4.00 -4.73
C VAL A 125 4.90 -5.06 -4.57
N ASP A 126 4.60 -6.28 -4.95
CA ASP A 126 5.57 -7.37 -4.88
C ASP A 126 6.53 -7.39 -6.08
N SER A 127 7.46 -8.35 -6.10
CA SER A 127 8.43 -8.52 -7.18
C SER A 127 7.81 -8.85 -8.54
N ASN A 128 6.56 -9.34 -8.56
CA ASN A 128 5.81 -9.61 -9.79
C ASN A 128 5.03 -8.37 -10.26
N GLY A 129 5.15 -7.25 -9.56
CA GLY A 129 4.40 -6.03 -9.84
C GLY A 129 2.93 -6.11 -9.42
N THR A 130 2.53 -7.13 -8.66
CA THR A 130 1.15 -7.28 -8.17
C THR A 130 0.98 -6.52 -6.86
N ALA A 131 -0.06 -5.70 -6.80
CA ALA A 131 -0.34 -4.85 -5.66
C ALA A 131 -1.34 -5.47 -4.68
N TRP A 132 -1.17 -5.18 -3.40
CA TRP A 132 -2.11 -5.53 -2.34
C TRP A 132 -2.20 -4.42 -1.30
N ASN A 133 -3.33 -4.37 -0.61
CA ASN A 133 -3.60 -3.47 0.48
C ASN A 133 -3.42 -4.21 1.81
N SER A 134 -2.73 -3.59 2.77
CA SER A 134 -2.52 -4.20 4.08
C SER A 134 -3.69 -4.04 5.05
N GLY A 135 -4.86 -3.59 4.58
CA GLY A 135 -6.05 -3.44 5.41
C GLY A 135 -5.87 -2.41 6.53
N PRO A 136 -6.63 -2.55 7.64
CA PRO A 136 -6.58 -1.64 8.77
C PRO A 136 -5.38 -1.87 9.69
N GLU A 137 -4.71 -3.02 9.59
CA GLU A 137 -3.66 -3.44 10.51
C GLU A 137 -2.50 -2.43 10.58
N GLU A 138 -1.94 -2.27 11.79
CA GLU A 138 -0.77 -1.42 12.01
C GLU A 138 0.41 -1.94 11.16
N PRO A 139 1.05 -1.09 10.34
CA PRO A 139 2.19 -1.51 9.56
C PRO A 139 3.39 -1.90 10.45
N ALA A 140 4.20 -2.82 9.95
CA ALA A 140 5.46 -3.15 10.60
C ALA A 140 6.36 -1.90 10.76
N GLN A 141 7.17 -1.87 11.82
CA GLN A 141 8.08 -0.75 12.05
C GLN A 141 9.02 -0.55 10.86
N GLY A 142 9.09 0.69 10.37
CA GLY A 142 9.91 1.04 9.21
C GLY A 142 9.38 0.55 7.87
N ALA A 143 8.17 -0.04 7.82
CA ALA A 143 7.55 -0.41 6.56
C ALA A 143 7.27 0.83 5.70
N GLU A 144 7.45 0.67 4.41
CA GLU A 144 7.14 1.65 3.39
C GLU A 144 6.02 1.15 2.50
N CYS A 145 5.13 2.04 2.09
CA CYS A 145 4.04 1.74 1.19
C CYS A 145 3.99 2.73 0.03
N ARG A 146 3.20 2.38 -0.97
CA ARG A 146 2.77 3.24 -2.07
C ARG A 146 1.45 3.90 -1.70
N VAL A 147 1.25 5.09 -2.24
CA VAL A 147 0.06 5.91 -1.98
C VAL A 147 -0.86 5.81 -3.21
N PRO A 148 -2.15 5.50 -3.05
CA PRO A 148 -3.08 5.47 -4.18
C PRO A 148 -3.32 6.89 -4.69
N HIS A 149 -3.33 7.05 -6.01
CA HIS A 149 -3.46 8.36 -6.66
C HIS A 149 -4.75 9.07 -6.26
N ARG A 150 -5.81 8.31 -5.95
CA ARG A 150 -7.07 8.83 -5.45
C ARG A 150 -6.89 9.77 -4.25
N LEU A 151 -5.95 9.49 -3.34
CA LEU A 151 -5.69 10.34 -2.17
C LEU A 151 -5.07 11.68 -2.53
N ALA A 152 -4.19 11.69 -3.54
CA ALA A 152 -3.48 12.88 -3.96
C ALA A 152 -4.03 13.54 -5.24
N CYS A 153 -5.14 13.01 -5.75
CA CYS A 153 -5.84 13.57 -6.90
C CYS A 153 -6.43 14.95 -6.55
N PRO A 154 -6.06 16.01 -7.29
CA PRO A 154 -6.59 17.35 -7.07
C PRO A 154 -8.04 17.52 -7.58
N GLY A 155 -8.52 16.59 -8.42
CA GLY A 155 -9.87 16.61 -8.98
C GLY A 155 -10.95 16.00 -8.08
N LEU A 156 -10.58 15.42 -6.93
CA LEU A 156 -11.52 14.82 -5.97
C LEU A 156 -11.59 15.65 -4.70
N THR A 157 -12.79 15.87 -4.15
CA THR A 157 -12.95 16.38 -2.78
C THR A 157 -12.91 15.20 -1.81
N LEU A 158 -12.00 15.24 -0.83
CA LEU A 158 -11.80 14.15 0.12
C LEU A 158 -12.08 14.66 1.54
N GLU A 159 -13.37 14.83 1.85
CA GLU A 159 -13.84 15.46 3.09
C GLU A 159 -13.58 14.64 4.37
N GLU A 160 -12.83 13.54 4.30
CA GLU A 160 -12.44 12.72 5.46
C GLU A 160 -10.92 12.53 5.62
N ILE A 161 -10.11 13.02 4.68
CA ILE A 161 -8.66 12.72 4.61
C ILE A 161 -7.77 13.85 5.18
N GLY A 162 -8.38 14.95 5.63
CA GLY A 162 -7.73 16.16 6.17
C GLY A 162 -6.91 16.01 7.46
N LEU A 163 -6.54 14.78 7.85
CA LEU A 163 -5.72 14.50 9.02
C LEU A 163 -4.21 14.62 8.75
N TRP A 164 -3.76 14.55 7.49
CA TRP A 164 -2.32 14.48 7.17
C TRP A 164 -1.86 15.59 6.22
N ARG A 165 -1.11 16.56 6.77
CA ARG A 165 -0.62 17.74 6.03
C ARG A 165 0.24 17.42 4.80
N TRP A 166 0.97 16.31 4.82
CA TRP A 166 1.81 15.93 3.69
C TRP A 166 0.97 15.51 2.46
N LEU A 167 -0.23 14.95 2.66
CA LEU A 167 -1.17 14.67 1.56
C LEU A 167 -1.69 15.97 0.94
N ASP A 168 -1.94 17.02 1.74
CA ASP A 168 -2.30 18.34 1.22
C ASP A 168 -1.21 18.90 0.31
N THR A 169 0.06 18.79 0.73
CA THR A 169 1.21 19.22 -0.08
C THR A 169 1.30 18.44 -1.39
N LEU A 170 1.12 17.12 -1.34
CA LEU A 170 1.15 16.28 -2.53
C LEU A 170 0.02 16.61 -3.50
N ARG A 171 -1.20 16.85 -2.99
CA ARG A 171 -2.35 17.30 -3.79
C ARG A 171 -2.10 18.63 -4.47
N GLN A 172 -1.45 19.58 -3.78
CA GLN A 172 -1.08 20.86 -4.36
C GLN A 172 -0.05 20.71 -5.48
N GLU A 173 0.94 19.82 -5.33
CA GLU A 173 1.88 19.57 -6.42
C GLU A 173 1.21 18.90 -7.61
N ASN A 174 0.35 17.90 -7.36
CA ASN A 174 -0.42 17.28 -8.43
C ASN A 174 -1.33 18.30 -9.13
N ALA A 175 -1.92 19.27 -8.41
CA ALA A 175 -2.66 20.37 -9.04
C ALA A 175 -1.78 21.20 -9.99
N ARG A 176 -0.54 21.51 -9.59
CA ARG A 176 0.42 22.22 -10.46
C ARG A 176 0.81 21.38 -11.68
N CYS A 177 1.08 20.09 -11.49
CA CYS A 177 1.34 19.16 -12.60
C CYS A 177 0.18 19.12 -13.58
N ALA A 178 -1.05 18.99 -13.09
CA ALA A 178 -2.25 18.90 -13.91
C ALA A 178 -2.46 20.19 -14.71
N GLN A 179 -2.22 21.35 -14.09
CA GLN A 179 -2.30 22.65 -14.78
C GLN A 179 -1.25 22.75 -15.88
N ARG A 180 0.02 22.43 -15.61
CA ARG A 180 1.10 22.44 -16.63
C ARG A 180 0.73 21.57 -17.83
N GLN A 181 0.23 20.36 -17.59
CA GLN A 181 -0.19 19.45 -18.65
C GLN A 181 -1.43 19.96 -19.41
N ALA A 182 -2.32 20.70 -18.76
CA ALA A 182 -3.46 21.34 -19.44
C ALA A 182 -2.99 22.49 -20.33
N ASP A 183 -2.08 23.34 -19.84
CA ASP A 183 -1.51 24.47 -20.58
C ASP A 183 -0.73 23.97 -21.81
N GLU A 184 0.11 22.95 -21.67
CA GLU A 184 0.85 22.32 -22.77
C GLU A 184 -0.08 21.78 -23.87
N ARG A 185 -1.23 21.20 -23.48
CA ARG A 185 -2.25 20.73 -24.44
C ARG A 185 -2.96 21.87 -25.17
N GLN A 186 -2.97 23.07 -24.61
CA GLN A 186 -3.60 24.25 -25.21
C GLN A 186 -2.69 25.03 -26.15
N ILE A 187 -1.37 24.86 -26.08
CA ILE A 187 -0.42 25.51 -27.00
C ILE A 187 -0.65 24.94 -28.42
N PRO A 188 -1.12 25.74 -29.39
CA PRO A 188 -1.28 25.28 -30.76
C PRO A 188 0.11 25.02 -31.35
N GLY A 189 0.34 23.81 -31.84
CA GLY A 189 1.54 23.47 -32.60
C GLY A 189 1.53 24.20 -33.95
N SER A 190 2.14 25.38 -34.01
CA SER A 190 2.65 25.96 -35.25
C SER A 190 3.64 27.08 -34.90
N LEU A 191 4.93 26.76 -34.94
CA LEU A 191 5.91 27.80 -35.21
C LEU A 191 5.76 28.12 -36.71
N PRO A 192 5.55 29.39 -37.10
CA PRO A 192 5.48 29.74 -38.51
C PRO A 192 6.81 29.39 -39.19
N ASP A 193 6.70 28.70 -40.32
CA ASP A 193 7.82 28.43 -41.22
C ASP A 193 8.46 29.76 -41.64
N VAL A 194 9.69 30.00 -41.20
CA VAL A 194 10.49 31.15 -41.64
C VAL A 194 11.09 30.78 -43.00
N GLY A 195 10.48 31.31 -44.05
CA GLY A 195 10.81 31.06 -45.45
C GLY A 195 12.15 31.62 -45.95
#